data_AF-A0A8I1TXL4-F1
#
_entry.id   AF-A0A8I1TXL4-F1
#
_cell.length_a   1.000
_cell.length_b   1.000
_cell.length_c   1.000
_cell.angle_alpha   90.00
_cell.angle_beta   90.00
_cell.angle_gamma   90.00
#
_symmetry.space_group_name_H-M   'P 1'
#
loop_
_entity.id
_entity.type
_entity.pdbx_description
1 polymer ?
#
loop_
_entity_poly.entity_id
_entity_poly.type
_entity_poly.pdbx_seq_one_letter_code
_entity_poly.pdbx_strand_id
1 'polypeptide(L)'
;MVQHWSPLSQVERDVRPDTWIMFDQHRRIAIIRIVEIRGRRLLRSVTYAADPEQRQLIGYFPENAMRLAAECTWHEYIKATGPSTSNRR
;
A
#
# COMPACT_ATOMS: atom_id res chain seq x y z
N MET A 1 1.77 14.50 21.59
CA MET A 1 1.91 13.07 21.23
C MET A 1 2.80 12.99 20.00
N VAL A 2 4.00 12.42 20.13
CA VAL A 2 4.82 12.10 18.95
C VAL A 2 4.19 10.88 18.30
N GLN A 3 3.48 11.06 17.18
CA GLN A 3 3.04 9.94 16.37
C GLN A 3 4.30 9.28 15.83
N HIS A 4 4.64 8.08 16.32
CA HIS A 4 5.74 7.32 15.76
C HIS A 4 5.35 6.93 14.33
N TRP A 5 6.17 7.33 13.36
CA TRP A 5 5.90 7.07 11.96
C TRP A 5 5.84 5.55 11.72
N SER A 6 4.87 5.10 10.91
CA SER A 6 4.83 3.71 10.43
C SER A 6 4.24 3.66 9.02
N PRO A 7 4.62 2.68 8.17
CA PRO A 7 4.00 2.51 6.86
C PRO A 7 2.48 2.41 6.91
N LEU A 8 1.93 1.80 7.97
CA LEU A 8 0.49 1.65 8.14
C LEU A 8 -0.22 2.99 8.36
N SER A 9 0.43 3.99 8.97
CA SER A 9 -0.19 5.32 9.12
C SER A 9 -0.33 6.08 7.81
N GLN A 10 0.31 5.58 6.74
CA GLN A 10 0.18 6.12 5.39
C GLN A 10 -0.91 5.44 4.57
N VAL A 11 -1.67 4.51 5.16
CA VAL A 11 -2.74 3.77 4.48
C VAL A 11 -4.09 4.35 4.89
N GLU A 12 -4.83 4.84 3.90
CA GLU A 12 -6.19 5.37 4.09
C GLU A 12 -7.21 4.49 3.36
N ARG A 13 -8.43 4.40 3.91
CA ARG A 13 -9.54 3.71 3.24
C ARG A 13 -10.01 4.52 2.03
N ASP A 14 -10.19 3.85 0.91
CA ASP A 14 -10.84 4.43 -0.26
C ASP A 14 -12.37 4.43 -0.08
N VAL A 15 -13.08 5.21 -0.91
CA VAL A 15 -14.56 5.19 -0.96
C VAL A 15 -15.10 3.83 -1.41
N ARG A 16 -14.26 3.06 -2.11
CA ARG A 16 -14.58 1.70 -2.54
C ARG A 16 -14.40 0.74 -1.36
N PRO A 17 -15.37 -0.17 -1.14
CA PRO A 17 -15.23 -1.18 -0.09
C PRO A 17 -13.98 -2.01 -0.33
N ASP A 18 -13.40 -2.49 0.78
CA ASP A 18 -12.23 -3.37 0.79
C ASP A 18 -11.03 -2.85 -0.02
N THR A 19 -10.91 -1.54 -0.16
CA THR A 19 -9.83 -0.87 -0.89
C THR A 19 -9.21 0.19 0.00
N TRP A 20 -7.89 0.26 -0.04
CA TRP A 20 -7.07 1.22 0.65
C TRP A 20 -6.05 1.82 -0.32
N ILE A 21 -5.73 3.08 -0.11
CA ILE A 21 -4.68 3.78 -0.86
C ILE A 21 -3.56 4.08 0.12
N MET A 22 -2.34 3.77 -0.31
CA MET A 22 -1.15 4.13 0.44
C MET A 22 -0.56 5.42 -0.13
N PHE A 23 -0.13 6.31 0.76
CA PHE A 23 0.39 7.62 0.43
C PHE A 23 1.86 7.78 0.81
N ASP A 24 2.55 8.66 0.11
CA ASP A 24 3.78 9.29 0.55
C ASP A 24 3.52 10.80 0.55
N GLN A 25 3.30 11.37 1.73
CA GLN A 25 2.73 12.72 1.89
C GLN A 25 1.40 12.88 1.13
N HIS A 26 1.36 13.67 0.06
CA HIS A 26 0.17 13.87 -0.78
C HIS A 26 0.12 12.95 -2.00
N ARG A 27 1.19 12.20 -2.26
CA ARG A 27 1.30 11.33 -3.44
C ARG A 27 0.69 9.98 -3.14
N ARG A 28 -0.22 9.51 -4.01
CA ARG A 28 -0.69 8.12 -3.99
C ARG A 28 0.40 7.22 -4.56
N ILE A 29 0.84 6.23 -3.80
CA ILE A 29 1.96 5.35 -4.19
C ILE A 29 1.52 3.91 -4.44
N ALA A 30 0.47 3.44 -3.77
CA ALA A 30 -0.04 2.09 -3.96
C ALA A 30 -1.55 1.97 -3.67
N ILE A 31 -2.14 0.88 -4.16
CA ILE A 31 -3.50 0.45 -3.86
C ILE A 31 -3.41 -0.94 -3.24
N ILE A 32 -3.97 -1.10 -2.05
CA ILE A 32 -4.14 -2.39 -1.40
C ILE A 32 -5.64 -2.69 -1.42
N ARG A 33 -6.05 -3.87 -1.89
CA ARG A 33 -7.47 -4.25 -1.90
C ARG A 33 -7.67 -5.72 -1.60
N ILE A 34 -8.82 -6.09 -1.07
CA ILE A 34 -9.20 -7.50 -0.97
C ILE A 34 -9.53 -8.03 -2.37
N VAL A 35 -9.02 -9.21 -2.67
CA VAL A 35 -9.38 -10.00 -3.85
C VAL A 35 -9.64 -11.43 -3.43
N GLU A 36 -10.48 -12.13 -4.20
CA GLU A 36 -10.66 -13.58 -4.04
C GLU A 36 -9.91 -14.31 -5.16
N ILE A 37 -9.04 -15.24 -4.77
CA ILE A 37 -8.29 -16.09 -5.70
C ILE A 37 -8.49 -17.53 -5.28
N ARG A 38 -9.12 -18.33 -6.14
CA ARG A 38 -9.38 -19.76 -5.91
C ARG A 38 -10.04 -20.02 -4.53
N GLY A 39 -11.05 -19.21 -4.18
CA GLY A 39 -11.78 -19.33 -2.90
C GLY A 39 -11.05 -18.78 -1.67
N ARG A 40 -9.91 -18.09 -1.84
CA ARG A 40 -9.15 -17.47 -0.73
C ARG A 40 -9.18 -15.95 -0.86
N ARG A 41 -9.56 -15.27 0.22
CA ARG A 41 -9.48 -13.80 0.33
C ARG A 41 -8.06 -13.38 0.70
N LEU A 42 -7.49 -12.48 -0.09
CA LEU A 42 -6.13 -11.99 0.04
C LEU A 42 -6.11 -10.48 -0.12
N LEU A 43 -5.16 -9.81 0.52
CA LEU A 43 -4.81 -8.45 0.18
C LEU A 43 -3.90 -8.48 -1.06
N ARG A 44 -4.31 -7.80 -2.12
CA ARG A 44 -3.47 -7.56 -3.30
C ARG A 44 -2.94 -6.13 -3.23
N SER A 45 -1.63 -5.97 -3.15
CA SER A 45 -0.97 -4.66 -3.26
C SER A 45 -0.43 -4.45 -4.67
N VAL A 46 -0.70 -3.26 -5.23
CA VAL A 46 -0.18 -2.82 -6.53
C VAL A 46 0.30 -1.38 -6.45
N THR A 47 1.18 -0.99 -7.37
CA THR A 47 1.55 0.43 -7.53
C THR A 47 0.33 1.27 -7.90
N TYR A 48 0.38 2.54 -7.53
CA TYR A 48 -0.64 3.49 -7.95
C TYR A 48 -0.39 3.95 -9.39
N ALA A 49 -1.40 3.79 -10.23
CA ALA A 49 -1.49 4.42 -11.54
C ALA A 49 -2.97 4.75 -11.82
N ALA A 50 -3.22 5.87 -12.50
CA ALA A 50 -4.57 6.26 -12.93
C ALA A 50 -5.16 5.18 -13.84
N ASP A 51 -4.39 4.77 -14.84
CA ASP A 51 -4.67 3.62 -15.69
C ASP A 51 -4.42 2.30 -14.92
N PRO A 52 -5.43 1.44 -14.77
CA PRO A 52 -5.28 0.13 -14.14
C PRO A 52 -4.26 -0.80 -14.80
N GLU A 53 -4.04 -0.69 -16.11
CA GLU A 53 -3.13 -1.59 -16.85
C GLU A 53 -1.65 -1.27 -16.57
N GLN A 54 -1.36 -0.04 -16.18
CA GLN A 54 -0.01 0.40 -15.81
C GLN A 54 0.37 0.03 -14.37
N ARG A 55 -0.56 -0.53 -13.60
CA ARG A 55 -0.31 -0.91 -12.20
C ARG A 55 0.51 -2.19 -12.15
N GLN A 56 1.61 -2.13 -11.42
CA GLN A 56 2.51 -3.26 -11.23
C GLN A 56 2.17 -3.98 -9.93
N LEU A 57 2.21 -5.32 -9.97
CA LEU A 57 1.99 -6.14 -8.79
C LEU A 57 3.16 -6.00 -7.82
N ILE A 58 2.87 -5.69 -6.58
CA ILE A 58 3.84 -5.71 -5.48
C ILE A 58 3.77 -7.06 -4.78
N GLY A 59 2.56 -7.53 -4.46
CA GLY A 59 2.40 -8.83 -3.82
C GLY A 59 0.98 -9.17 -3.40
N TYR A 60 0.85 -10.40 -2.91
CA TYR A 60 -0.34 -10.93 -2.25
C TYR A 60 -0.02 -11.23 -0.79
N PHE A 61 -0.94 -10.86 0.09
CA PHE A 61 -0.79 -11.03 1.54
C PHE A 61 -2.07 -11.65 2.12
N PRO A 62 -2.00 -12.32 3.28
CA PRO A 62 -3.19 -12.74 4.00
C PRO A 62 -4.16 -11.58 4.25
N GLU A 63 -5.47 -11.84 4.21
CA GLU A 63 -6.53 -10.84 4.43
C GLU A 63 -6.32 -9.99 5.70
N ASN A 64 -5.83 -10.61 6.77
CA ASN A 64 -5.61 -9.99 8.07
C ASN A 64 -4.21 -9.36 8.25
N ALA A 65 -3.37 -9.35 7.20
CA ALA A 65 -1.98 -8.93 7.26
C ALA A 65 -1.73 -7.53 6.66
N MET A 66 -2.65 -6.57 6.89
CA MET A 66 -2.55 -5.20 6.35
C MET A 66 -1.22 -4.51 6.70
N ARG A 67 -0.73 -4.70 7.93
CA ARG A 67 0.55 -4.16 8.37
C ARG A 67 1.72 -4.65 7.51
N LEU A 68 1.79 -5.97 7.28
CA LEU A 68 2.79 -6.58 6.43
C LEU A 68 2.68 -6.09 4.98
N ALA A 69 1.45 -6.00 4.46
CA ALA A 69 1.21 -5.49 3.12
C ALA A 69 1.73 -4.05 2.97
N ALA A 70 1.47 -3.18 3.95
CA ALA A 70 1.94 -1.80 3.98
C ALA A 70 3.47 -1.71 4.10
N GLU A 71 4.10 -2.49 4.98
CA GLU A 71 5.55 -2.52 5.19
C GLU A 71 6.29 -2.98 3.92
N CYS A 72 5.87 -4.08 3.31
CA CYS A 72 6.45 -4.55 2.04
C CYS A 72 6.23 -3.55 0.90
N THR A 73 5.04 -2.94 0.83
CA THR A 73 4.71 -1.94 -0.19
C THR A 73 5.60 -0.69 -0.06
N TRP A 74 5.81 -0.19 1.17
CA TRP A 74 6.72 0.92 1.41
C TRP A 74 8.15 0.56 0.99
N HIS A 75 8.62 -0.63 1.37
CA HIS A 75 9.98 -1.06 1.06
C HIS A 75 10.22 -1.12 -0.45
N GLU A 76 9.30 -1.70 -1.22
CA GLU A 76 9.40 -1.75 -2.68
C GLU A 76 9.32 -0.35 -3.32
N TYR A 77 8.48 0.54 -2.78
CA TYR A 77 8.44 1.93 -3.22
C TYR A 77 9.80 2.63 -3.02
N ILE A 78 10.35 2.58 -1.81
CA ILE A 78 11.65 3.19 -1.48
C ILE A 78 12.79 2.60 -2.32
N LYS A 79 12.76 1.29 -2.58
CA LYS A 79 13.72 0.62 -3.46
C LYS A 79 13.65 1.14 -4.90
N ALA A 80 12.45 1.44 -5.39
CA ALA A 80 12.23 1.94 -6.75
C ALA A 80 12.50 3.44 -6.90
N THR A 81 12.19 4.26 -5.89
CA THR A 81 12.22 5.74 -6.01
C THR A 81 13.29 6.42 -5.16
N GLY A 82 14.00 5.67 -4.31
CA GLY A 82 14.89 6.21 -3.29
C GLY A 82 14.17 6.59 -1.98
N PRO A 83 14.92 7.04 -0.96
CA PRO A 83 14.36 7.38 0.35
C PRO A 83 13.31 8.48 0.25
N SER A 84 12.14 8.27 0.87
CA SER A 84 11.15 9.34 0.97
C SER A 84 11.68 10.47 1.86
N THR A 85 11.40 11.70 1.47
CA THR A 85 11.61 12.89 2.29
C THR A 85 10.71 12.93 3.53
N SER A 86 9.67 12.08 3.61
CA SER A 86 8.73 12.01 4.73
C SER A 86 9.36 11.55 6.05
N ASN A 87 10.46 10.79 6.00
CA ASN A 87 11.05 10.14 7.18
C ASN A 87 12.21 10.94 7.80
N ARG A 88 12.50 12.16 7.32
CA ARG A 88 13.44 13.06 8.00
C ARG A 88 12.70 13.82 9.11
N ARG A 89 12.61 13.22 10.29
CA ARG A 89 12.29 13.93 11.54
C ARG A 89 13.15 13.44 12.68
#